data_AF-A0A958ZXY6-F1
#
_entry.id   AF-A0A958ZXY6-F1
#
_cell.length_a   1.000
_cell.length_b   1.000
_cell.length_c   1.000
_cell.angle_alpha   90.00
_cell.angle_beta   90.00
_cell.angle_gamma   90.00
#
_symmetry.space_group_name_H-M   'P 1'
#
loop_
_entity.id
_entity.type
_entity.pdbx_description
1 polymer ?
#
loop_
_entity_poly.entity_id
_entity_poly.type
_entity_poly.pdbx_seq_one_letter_code
_entity_poly.pdbx_strand_id
1 'polypeptide(L)' 'MSNALIEIKAPISTEIEEFEKKFRASMKSKVLLLDKIMGYIVKRKGKQMRPMFVFLSAGVSGG' A
#
# COMPACT_ATOMS: atom_id res chain seq x y z
N MET A 1 17.60 -4.78 1.00
CA MET A 1 16.86 -3.52 0.72
C MET A 1 17.78 -2.39 1.16
N SER A 2 17.94 -1.33 0.35
CA SER A 2 18.74 -0.17 0.74
C SER A 2 18.18 0.43 2.03
N ASN A 3 19.02 0.57 3.07
CA ASN A 3 18.63 1.07 4.40
C ASN A 3 17.79 2.37 4.33
N ALA A 4 18.08 3.24 3.37
CA ALA A 4 17.32 4.47 3.12
C ALA A 4 15.80 4.27 2.90
N LEU A 5 15.36 3.18 2.26
CA LEU A 5 13.93 2.96 2.04
C LEU A 5 13.19 2.57 3.32
N ILE A 6 13.88 1.93 4.26
CA ILE A 6 13.32 1.57 5.56
C ILE A 6 13.13 2.83 6.40
N GLU A 7 14.13 3.72 6.40
CA GLU A 7 14.08 5.01 7.10
C GLU A 7 12.95 5.91 6.56
N ILE A 8 12.80 6.02 5.24
CA ILE A 8 11.72 6.82 4.62
C ILE A 8 10.33 6.25 4.94
N LYS A 9 10.22 4.92 5.09
CA LYS A 9 8.94 4.25 5.38
C LYS A 9 8.58 4.27 6.87
N ALA A 10 9.57 4.39 7.76
CA ALA A 10 9.37 4.37 9.21
C ALA A 10 8.23 5.30 9.71
N PRO A 11 8.16 6.59 9.33
CA PRO A 11 7.14 7.51 9.85
C PRO A 11 5.71 7.22 9.37
N ILE A 12 5.54 6.43 8.30
CA ILE A 12 4.24 6.13 7.69
C ILE A 12 3.88 4.64 7.75
N SER A 13 4.56 3.90 8.65
CA SER A 13 4.45 2.44 8.70
C SER A 13 3.06 1.97 9.10
N THR A 14 2.44 2.63 10.08
CA THR A 14 1.09 2.35 10.57
C THR A 14 0.04 2.58 9.48
N GLU A 15 0.12 3.70 8.77
CA GLU A 15 -0.80 4.11 7.71
C GLU A 15 -0.69 3.16 6.52
N ILE A 16 0.53 2.70 6.20
CA ILE A 16 0.76 1.69 5.16
C ILE A 16 0.07 0.37 5.54
N GLU A 17 0.16 -0.07 6.80
CA GLU A 17 -0.49 -1.32 7.24
C GLU A 17 -2.01 -1.23 7.16
N GLU A 18 -2.59 -0.10 7.58
CA GLU A 18 -4.04 0.13 7.44
C GLU A 18 -4.47 0.22 5.98
N PHE A 19 -3.70 0.94 5.16
CA PHE A 19 -3.92 1.04 3.73
C PHE A 19 -3.96 -0.33 3.09
N GLU A 20 -3.04 -1.24 3.43
CA GLU A 20 -3.04 -2.57 2.86
C GLU A 20 -4.28 -3.40 3.21
N LYS A 21 -4.78 -3.28 4.45
CA LYS A 21 -6.02 -3.95 4.88
C LYS A 21 -7.20 -3.43 4.06
N LYS A 22 -7.34 -2.10 3.96
CA LYS A 22 -8.41 -1.44 3.21
C LYS A 22 -8.31 -1.74 1.70
N PHE A 23 -7.10 -1.69 1.15
CA PHE A 23 -6.82 -1.97 -0.26
C PHE A 23 -7.16 -3.42 -0.63
N ARG A 24 -6.82 -4.38 0.23
CA ARG A 24 -7.23 -5.78 0.01
C ARG A 24 -8.74 -5.96 0.04
N ALA A 25 -9.43 -5.27 0.94
CA ALA A 25 -10.88 -5.34 1.04
C ALA A 25 -11.58 -4.71 -0.17
N SER A 26 -11.09 -3.56 -0.66
CA SER A 26 -11.67 -2.86 -1.81
C SER A 26 -11.45 -3.58 -3.14
N MET A 27 -10.41 -4.41 -3.24
CA MET A 27 -10.05 -5.16 -4.44
C MET A 27 -10.78 -6.52 -4.55
N LYS A 28 -11.57 -6.91 -3.54
CA LYS A 28 -12.37 -8.15 -3.61
C LYS A 28 -13.49 -8.01 -4.63
N SER A 29 -13.65 -9.03 -5.46
CA SER A 29 -14.74 -9.09 -6.44
C SER A 29 -15.67 -10.27 -6.17
N LYS A 30 -16.96 -10.10 -6.51
CA LYS A 30 -17.94 -11.20 -6.48
C LYS A 30 -17.77 -12.18 -7.64
N VAL A 31 -16.98 -11.83 -8.66
CA VAL A 31 -16.73 -12.66 -9.84
C VAL A 31 -15.43 -13.44 -9.67
N LEU A 32 -15.52 -14.78 -9.70
CA LEU A 32 -14.39 -15.69 -9.43
C LEU A 32 -13.14 -15.43 -10.28
N LEU A 33 -13.31 -15.21 -11.59
CA LEU A 33 -12.20 -14.96 -12.50
C LEU A 33 -11.48 -13.65 -12.15
N LEU A 34 -12.27 -12.60 -11.89
CA LEU A 34 -11.74 -11.30 -11.52
C LEU A 34 -11.03 -11.40 -10.17
N ASP A 35 -11.63 -12.02 -9.16
CA ASP A 35 -11.01 -12.21 -7.83
C ASP A 35 -9.66 -12.93 -7.91
N LYS A 36 -9.54 -13.93 -8.80
CA LYS A 36 -8.28 -14.61 -9.08
C LYS A 36 -7.22 -13.66 -9.66
N ILE A 37 -7.58 -12.83 -10.65
CA ILE A 37 -6.69 -11.81 -11.22
C ILE A 37 -6.26 -10.80 -10.14
N MET A 38 -7.20 -10.30 -9.34
CA MET A 38 -6.95 -9.35 -8.25
C MET A 38 -6.00 -9.93 -7.21
N GLY A 39 -6.14 -11.22 -6.88
CA GLY A 39 -5.22 -11.92 -5.99
C GLY A 39 -3.76 -11.92 -6.47
N TYR A 40 -3.52 -12.03 -7.78
CA TYR A 40 -2.17 -11.91 -8.35
C TYR A 40 -1.65 -10.48 -8.32
N ILE A 41 -2.51 -9.49 -8.59
CA ILE A 41 -2.14 -8.05 -8.54
C ILE A 41 -1.72 -7.67 -7.12
N VAL A 42 -2.53 -7.99 -6.11
CA VAL A 42 -2.30 -7.65 -4.71
C VAL A 42 -1.05 -8.33 -4.14
N LYS A 43 -0.70 -9.54 -4.61
CA LYS A 43 0.53 -10.23 -4.19
C LYS A 43 1.80 -9.54 -4.68
N ARG A 44 1.77 -8.82 -5.80
CA ARG A 44 2.93 -8.09 -6.36
C ARG A 44 2.95 -6.63 -5.91
N LYS A 45 3.38 -6.38 -4.67
CA LYS A 45 3.35 -5.05 -4.03
C LYS A 45 4.39 -4.03 -4.53
N GLY A 46 5.41 -4.46 -5.27
CA GLY A 46 6.50 -3.59 -5.73
C GLY A 46 7.19 -2.84 -4.59
N LYS A 47 7.83 -1.70 -4.88
CA LYS A 47 8.48 -0.83 -3.87
C LYS A 47 7.51 0.05 -3.08
N GLN A 48 6.20 0.00 -3.37
CA GLN A 48 5.16 0.82 -2.72
C GLN A 48 5.41 2.35 -2.76
N MET A 49 6.17 2.86 -3.74
CA MET A 49 6.51 4.30 -3.83
C MET A 49 5.28 5.21 -3.93
N ARG A 50 4.22 4.76 -4.62
CA ARG A 50 3.00 5.58 -4.82
C ARG A 50 2.25 5.84 -3.51
N PRO A 51 1.87 4.82 -2.70
CA PRO A 51 1.31 5.06 -1.37
C PRO A 51 2.23 5.86 -0.45
N MET A 52 3.53 5.59 -0.46
CA MET A 52 4.48 6.31 0.40
C MET A 52 4.49 7.81 0.11
N PHE A 53 4.50 8.20 -1.16
CA PHE A 53 4.47 9.62 -1.55
C PHE A 53 3.20 10.33 -1.06
N VAL A 54 2.04 9.66 -1.13
CA VAL A 54 0.77 10.22 -0.67
C VAL A 54 0.78 10.42 0.85
N PHE A 55 1.18 9.41 1.63
CA PHE A 55 1.19 9.51 3.09
C PHE A 55 2.22 10.50 3.63
N LEU A 56 3.42 10.55 3.03
CA LEU A 56 4.42 11.55 3.40
C LEU A 56 3.95 12.98 3.08
N SER A 57 3.31 13.19 1.92
CA SER A 57 2.77 14.51 1.55
C SER A 57 1.62 14.92 2.47
N ALA A 58 0.76 13.97 2.87
CA ALA A 58 -0.31 14.21 3.83
C ALA A 58 0.25 14.63 5.19
N GLY A 59 1.24 13.91 5.73
CA GLY A 59 1.87 14.24 7.01
C GLY A 59 2.55 15.61 7.01
N VAL A 60 3.17 16.03 5.89
CA VAL A 60 3.74 17.38 5.75
C VAL A 60 2.65 18.47 5.71
N SER A 61 1.48 18.15 5.18
CA SER A 61 0.37 19.11 5.01
C SER A 61 -0.55 19.23 6.23
N GLY A 62 -0.17 18.65 7.37
CA GLY A 62 -0.96 18.66 8.61
C GLY A 62 -2.11 17.64 8.62
N GLY A 63 -2.01 16.59 7.79
CA GLY A 63 -2.92 15.44 7.80
C GLY A 63 -2.73 14.52 9.00
#